data_AF-A0A7J6A4K9-F1
#
_entry.id   AF-A0A7J6A4K9-F1
#
_cell.length_a   1.000
_cell.length_b   1.000
_cell.length_c   1.000
_cell.angle_alpha   90.00
_cell.angle_beta   90.00
_cell.angle_gamma   90.00
#
_symmetry.space_group_name_H-M   'P 1'
#
loop_
_entity.id
_entity.type
_entity.pdbx_description
1 polymer ?
#
loop_
_entity_poly.entity_id
_entity_poly.type
_entity_poly.pdbx_seq_one_letter_code
_entity_poly.pdbx_strand_id
1 'polypeptide(L)'
;MNWTDAQSYCREHYTDLLSVRNETENQRIRSILSKINYSYNYYDYYYYYYYYDYYYYYAPLWIGLYRTRSWSDKSNSSFNNWKPGQPDNYARNESCTAVSFNDSGKWTDENCSRAFPFLCYSIMTSTSHQYHFINENKTWTEAQRYCRENYSDLATVDNMEEMNTLLNTVNGSYSGLAWIGLYDDLDSWRWSLDDDAFYQEGERDFREWYHQPDNYNGQELCVSMNNRGEWFDQPCVYRQSFVCYNDTNNTYVWIYNAMTWKEAQSFCRANHTDLASVRNETELQQILNMSSYGYGNVWIGLYRNRLWSDQSNSTFTFWSPEIPGHPPEPDNGVYSTGQYQNQHCTAVDHSGRWTDENCFTSFPFICYTAFTPGVVTGLQMKVKAKGSLLYSEIERIVLMELQQESVRLGLSSNFSVNAIKIRKISP
;
A
#
# COMPACT_ATOMS: atom_id res chain seq x y z
N MET A 1 15.29 9.17 14.02
CA MET A 1 14.30 10.22 13.65
C MET A 1 13.56 10.67 14.91
N ASN A 2 12.98 11.88 14.93
CA ASN A 2 12.05 12.25 16.01
C ASN A 2 10.76 11.42 15.88
N TRP A 3 9.89 11.42 16.90
CA TRP A 3 8.71 10.55 16.90
C TRP A 3 7.74 10.85 15.74
N THR A 4 7.51 12.13 15.45
CA THR A 4 6.61 12.58 14.38
C THR A 4 7.15 12.19 13.00
N ASP A 5 8.45 12.38 12.76
CA ASP A 5 9.11 12.01 11.51
C ASP A 5 9.11 10.48 11.33
N ALA A 6 9.37 9.74 12.41
CA ALA A 6 9.30 8.27 12.40
C ALA A 6 7.89 7.77 12.08
N GLN A 7 6.86 8.42 12.61
CA GLN A 7 5.47 8.13 12.29
C GLN A 7 5.16 8.39 10.81
N SER A 8 5.52 9.56 10.31
CA SER A 8 5.33 9.93 8.90
C SER A 8 6.01 8.92 7.98
N TYR A 9 7.26 8.57 8.28
CA TYR A 9 7.99 7.53 7.55
C TYR A 9 7.26 6.18 7.58
N CYS A 10 6.80 5.73 8.75
CA CYS A 10 6.06 4.47 8.84
C CYS A 10 4.73 4.50 8.08
N ARG A 11 4.06 5.64 7.97
CA ARG A 11 2.81 5.79 7.20
C ARG A 11 3.05 5.93 5.70
N GLU A 12 4.22 6.40 5.32
CA GLU A 12 4.64 6.50 3.92
C GLU A 12 5.03 5.12 3.35
N HIS A 13 5.64 4.26 4.17
CA HIS A 13 6.20 2.99 3.70
C HIS A 13 5.54 1.71 4.28
N TYR A 14 4.76 1.84 5.35
CA TYR A 14 4.11 0.74 6.07
C TYR A 14 2.71 1.19 6.56
N THR A 15 2.11 0.50 7.54
CA THR A 15 0.81 0.93 8.09
C THR A 15 0.94 2.10 9.07
N ASP A 16 1.72 1.94 10.14
CA ASP A 16 1.99 2.99 11.14
C ASP A 16 3.17 2.55 12.02
N LEU A 17 3.57 3.36 12.99
CA LEU A 17 4.42 2.93 14.10
C LEU A 17 3.74 1.78 14.87
N LEU A 18 4.56 0.83 15.31
CA LEU A 18 4.11 -0.41 15.95
C LEU A 18 3.19 -0.14 17.15
N SER A 19 1.97 -0.69 17.11
CA SER A 19 1.11 -0.81 18.28
C SER A 19 1.35 -2.14 19.01
N VAL A 20 1.37 -2.12 20.34
CA VAL A 20 1.60 -3.31 21.17
C VAL A 20 0.35 -3.62 21.97
N ARG A 21 -0.35 -4.69 21.58
CA ARG A 21 -1.71 -4.96 22.04
C ARG A 21 -1.80 -5.99 23.15
N ASN A 22 -0.74 -6.76 23.36
CA ASN A 22 -0.64 -7.82 24.36
C ASN A 22 0.82 -8.20 24.66
N GLU A 23 1.02 -9.03 25.68
CA GLU A 23 2.36 -9.49 26.08
C GLU A 23 3.03 -10.37 25.00
N THR A 24 2.28 -11.11 24.19
CA THR A 24 2.84 -11.92 23.11
C THR A 24 3.50 -11.06 22.03
N GLU A 25 2.86 -9.97 21.63
CA GLU A 25 3.45 -8.99 20.71
C GLU A 25 4.69 -8.33 21.33
N ASN A 26 4.60 -7.95 22.60
CA ASN A 26 5.73 -7.39 23.35
C ASN A 26 6.95 -8.36 23.38
N GLN A 27 6.70 -9.66 23.56
CA GLN A 27 7.73 -10.70 23.52
C GLN A 27 8.33 -10.91 22.13
N ARG A 28 7.53 -10.80 21.06
CA ARG A 28 8.03 -10.89 19.68
C ARG A 28 9.02 -9.77 19.38
N ILE A 29 8.71 -8.55 19.82
CA ILE A 29 9.63 -7.41 19.65
C ILE A 29 10.98 -7.69 20.32
N ARG A 30 10.97 -8.23 21.55
CA ARG A 30 12.21 -8.65 22.24
C ARG A 30 13.01 -9.65 21.41
N SER A 31 12.34 -10.63 20.79
CA SER A 31 13.01 -11.64 19.96
C SER A 31 13.59 -11.08 18.66
N ILE A 32 13.05 -9.99 18.12
CA ILE A 32 13.58 -9.32 16.92
C ILE A 32 14.85 -8.55 17.30
N LEU A 33 14.81 -7.80 18.41
CA LEU A 33 15.92 -6.98 18.87
C LEU A 33 17.13 -7.80 19.32
N SER A 34 16.91 -8.97 19.94
CA SER A 34 18.00 -9.87 20.30
C SER A 34 18.78 -10.37 19.08
N LYS A 35 18.12 -10.52 17.92
CA LYS A 35 18.76 -10.91 16.65
C LYS A 35 19.54 -9.76 16.02
N ILE A 36 19.00 -8.53 16.05
CA ILE A 36 19.66 -7.34 15.49
C ILE A 36 20.99 -7.06 16.20
N ASN A 37 21.05 -7.25 17.52
CA ASN A 37 22.28 -7.04 18.32
C ASN A 37 23.39 -8.06 18.03
N TYR A 38 23.05 -9.29 17.61
CA TYR A 38 24.04 -10.28 17.20
C TYR A 38 24.77 -9.89 15.90
N SER A 39 24.14 -9.10 15.02
CA SER A 39 24.73 -8.67 13.76
C SER A 39 25.67 -7.47 13.89
N TYR A 40 25.46 -6.60 14.89
CA TYR A 40 26.29 -5.41 15.11
C TYR A 40 27.60 -5.69 15.86
N ASN A 41 27.70 -6.84 16.55
CA ASN A 41 28.89 -7.20 17.34
C ASN A 41 30.04 -7.84 16.53
N TYR A 42 29.98 -7.86 15.19
CA TYR A 42 31.03 -8.45 14.35
C TYR A 42 32.05 -7.45 13.77
N TYR A 43 31.84 -6.12 13.93
CA TYR A 43 32.68 -5.11 13.27
C TYR A 43 33.06 -3.90 14.14
N ASP A 44 33.28 -4.05 15.45
CA ASP A 44 33.88 -2.97 16.23
C ASP A 44 35.13 -3.43 16.96
N TYR A 45 36.21 -3.53 16.19
CA TYR A 45 37.57 -3.75 16.67
C TYR A 45 38.41 -2.54 16.31
N TYR A 46 38.16 -1.35 16.86
CA TYR A 46 39.14 -0.25 16.96
C TYR A 46 38.54 0.95 17.71
N TYR A 47 38.72 1.03 19.04
CA TYR A 47 39.34 2.16 19.76
C TYR A 47 39.06 2.14 21.28
N TYR A 48 40.17 2.16 22.03
CA TYR A 48 40.39 2.61 23.42
C TYR A 48 39.96 1.76 24.64
N TYR A 49 41.02 1.29 25.31
CA TYR A 49 41.11 0.82 26.70
C TYR A 49 40.56 1.83 27.71
N TYR A 50 39.73 1.39 28.66
CA TYR A 50 39.94 1.45 30.13
C TYR A 50 38.77 0.74 30.84
N TYR A 51 39.07 0.09 31.97
CA TYR A 51 38.19 -0.73 32.82
C TYR A 51 36.81 -0.09 33.13
N TYR A 52 35.71 -0.82 32.92
CA TYR A 52 34.61 -1.14 33.87
C TYR A 52 33.43 -1.82 33.11
N ASP A 53 32.86 -2.87 33.72
CA ASP A 53 31.62 -3.63 33.41
C ASP A 53 30.96 -3.57 32.02
N TYR A 54 30.84 -4.75 31.39
CA TYR A 54 30.01 -5.01 30.21
C TYR A 54 28.51 -4.83 30.55
N TYR A 55 27.98 -3.62 30.40
CA TYR A 55 26.54 -3.37 30.27
C TYR A 55 26.19 -3.28 28.79
N TYR A 56 25.41 -4.24 28.29
CA TYR A 56 24.76 -4.15 26.98
C TYR A 56 23.75 -2.99 27.02
N TYR A 57 24.13 -1.82 26.51
CA TYR A 57 23.22 -0.69 26.38
C TYR A 57 22.26 -0.94 25.20
N TYR A 58 21.04 -1.36 25.49
CA TYR A 58 19.95 -1.35 24.52
C TYR A 58 19.52 0.11 24.31
N ALA A 59 19.65 0.62 23.09
CA ALA A 59 19.10 1.93 22.75
C ALA A 59 17.55 1.90 22.78
N PRO A 60 16.90 2.96 23.29
CA PRO A 60 15.44 3.07 23.24
C PRO A 60 14.94 3.19 21.79
N LEU A 61 13.72 2.73 21.53
CA LEU A 61 13.10 2.70 20.21
C LEU A 61 11.71 3.34 20.22
N TRP A 62 11.32 4.05 19.17
CA TRP A 62 9.96 4.56 19.05
C TRP A 62 8.94 3.47 18.69
N ILE A 63 7.80 3.52 19.38
CA ILE A 63 6.56 2.79 19.06
C ILE A 63 5.40 3.78 18.89
N GLY A 64 4.24 3.30 18.47
CA GLY A 64 3.07 4.13 18.15
C GLY A 64 2.36 4.75 19.35
N LEU A 65 2.76 4.45 20.59
CA LEU A 65 2.11 5.00 21.78
C LEU A 65 2.53 6.45 22.02
N TYR A 66 1.56 7.36 22.08
CA TYR A 66 1.76 8.78 22.38
C TYR A 66 0.75 9.26 23.44
N ARG A 67 1.06 10.39 24.09
CA ARG A 67 0.34 10.93 25.24
C ARG A 67 0.07 9.88 26.32
N THR A 68 1.00 8.93 26.47
CA THR A 68 1.02 7.81 27.42
C THR A 68 -0.19 6.86 27.41
N ARG A 69 -1.13 7.03 26.48
CA ARG A 69 -2.38 6.23 26.45
C ARG A 69 -3.03 6.08 25.08
N SER A 70 -2.53 6.75 24.06
CA SER A 70 -3.17 6.79 22.74
C SER A 70 -2.23 6.18 21.71
N TRP A 71 -2.73 5.24 20.91
CA TRP A 71 -1.96 4.64 19.82
C TRP A 71 -2.13 5.45 18.55
N SER A 72 -1.03 5.64 17.81
CA SER A 72 -0.98 6.38 16.55
C SER A 72 -1.92 5.79 15.49
N ASP A 73 -2.04 4.46 15.47
CA ASP A 73 -2.90 3.68 14.59
C ASP A 73 -4.39 3.73 14.97
N LYS A 74 -4.75 4.52 16.00
CA LYS A 74 -6.11 4.59 16.58
C LYS A 74 -6.61 3.26 17.16
N SER A 75 -5.73 2.28 17.38
CA SER A 75 -6.13 1.03 18.05
C SER A 75 -6.53 1.29 19.50
N ASN A 76 -7.49 0.50 19.98
CA ASN A 76 -8.09 0.67 21.29
C ASN A 76 -7.50 -0.30 22.35
N SER A 77 -6.21 -0.63 22.25
CA SER A 77 -5.60 -1.53 23.23
C SER A 77 -5.34 -0.81 24.56
N SER A 78 -5.77 -1.43 25.65
CA SER A 78 -5.48 -1.03 27.03
C SER A 78 -4.23 -1.70 27.62
N PHE A 79 -3.53 -2.52 26.82
CA PHE A 79 -2.30 -3.17 27.27
C PHE A 79 -1.24 -2.12 27.60
N ASN A 80 -0.60 -2.30 28.75
CA ASN A 80 0.47 -1.44 29.19
C ASN A 80 1.61 -2.28 29.76
N ASN A 81 2.84 -1.91 29.43
CA ASN A 81 4.03 -2.58 29.92
C ASN A 81 5.07 -1.56 30.42
N TRP A 82 4.59 -0.52 31.10
CA TRP A 82 5.44 0.54 31.66
C TRP A 82 6.48 0.00 32.64
N LYS A 83 7.65 0.62 32.64
CA LYS A 83 8.68 0.41 33.67
C LYS A 83 8.16 0.87 35.03
N PRO A 84 8.54 0.23 36.15
CA PRO A 84 8.24 0.75 37.47
C PRO A 84 8.68 2.22 37.60
N GLY A 85 7.76 3.09 38.02
CA GLY A 85 8.00 4.53 38.14
C GLY A 85 7.67 5.35 36.89
N GLN A 86 7.21 4.72 35.81
CA GLN A 86 6.86 5.37 34.55
C GLN A 86 5.37 5.14 34.20
N PRO A 87 4.74 6.02 33.42
CA PRO A 87 5.30 7.26 32.88
C PRO A 87 5.46 8.34 33.96
N ASP A 88 6.56 9.09 33.93
CA ASP A 88 6.87 10.13 34.94
C ASP A 88 6.76 11.57 34.41
N ASN A 89 6.59 11.75 33.10
CA ASN A 89 6.45 13.02 32.41
C ASN A 89 7.51 14.03 32.86
N TYR A 90 8.78 13.61 32.84
CA TYR A 90 9.88 14.41 33.34
C TYR A 90 9.91 15.79 32.66
N ALA A 91 10.06 16.84 33.47
CA ALA A 91 10.03 18.24 33.05
C ALA A 91 8.76 18.67 32.24
N ARG A 92 7.66 17.92 32.30
CA ARG A 92 6.42 18.15 31.52
C ARG A 92 6.63 18.14 30.00
N ASN A 93 7.66 17.48 29.50
CA ASN A 93 8.04 17.52 28.07
C ASN A 93 8.19 16.12 27.45
N GLU A 94 7.64 15.10 28.09
CA GLU A 94 7.74 13.71 27.65
C GLU A 94 6.34 13.21 27.32
N SER A 95 5.97 13.35 26.05
CA SER A 95 4.63 13.03 25.55
C SER A 95 4.62 11.90 24.52
N CYS A 96 5.78 11.35 24.16
CA CYS A 96 5.90 10.22 23.24
C CYS A 96 6.48 9.03 24.00
N THR A 97 6.10 7.81 23.61
CA THR A 97 6.59 6.62 24.29
C THR A 97 7.76 6.03 23.53
N ALA A 98 8.93 5.93 24.15
CA ALA A 98 9.99 5.07 23.67
C ALA A 98 10.00 3.77 24.47
N VAL A 99 10.28 2.65 23.82
CA VAL A 99 10.50 1.40 24.53
C VAL A 99 11.98 1.29 24.87
N SER A 100 12.31 1.49 26.14
CA SER A 100 13.62 1.14 26.70
C SER A 100 13.70 -0.37 26.95
N PHE A 101 14.40 -1.11 26.09
CA PHE A 101 14.59 -2.55 26.30
C PHE A 101 15.70 -2.90 27.32
N ASN A 102 16.36 -1.90 27.93
CA ASN A 102 17.28 -2.10 29.06
C ASN A 102 16.59 -2.78 30.26
N ASP A 103 15.27 -2.65 30.38
CA ASP A 103 14.48 -3.16 31.49
C ASP A 103 13.59 -4.34 31.07
N SER A 104 14.11 -5.29 30.30
CA SER A 104 13.33 -6.43 29.79
C SER A 104 12.10 -5.96 28.99
N GLY A 105 12.26 -5.01 28.07
CA GLY A 105 11.18 -4.53 27.19
C GLY A 105 10.03 -3.80 27.87
N LYS A 106 10.30 -3.13 28.98
CA LYS A 106 9.38 -2.20 29.62
C LYS A 106 9.41 -0.83 28.92
N TRP A 107 8.32 -0.08 29.01
CA TRP A 107 8.15 1.18 28.29
C TRP A 107 8.54 2.38 29.16
N THR A 108 9.06 3.44 28.53
CA THR A 108 9.35 4.74 29.15
C THR A 108 8.71 5.86 28.34
N ASP A 109 8.28 6.94 28.98
CA ASP A 109 7.93 8.16 28.26
C ASP A 109 9.20 8.99 28.02
N GLU A 110 9.33 9.51 26.80
CA GLU A 110 10.51 10.24 26.36
C GLU A 110 10.10 11.52 25.63
N ASN A 111 11.05 12.44 25.52
CA ASN A 111 10.87 13.66 24.76
C ASN A 111 10.77 13.34 23.25
N CYS A 112 9.62 13.67 22.65
CA CYS A 112 9.29 13.42 21.25
C CYS A 112 10.33 13.97 20.25
N SER A 113 11.06 15.02 20.63
CA SER A 113 12.06 15.67 19.78
C SER A 113 13.39 14.90 19.72
N ARG A 114 13.59 13.85 20.54
CA ARG A 114 14.81 13.04 20.51
C ARG A 114 14.83 12.12 19.29
N ALA A 115 16.03 11.91 18.75
CA ALA A 115 16.23 11.01 17.64
C ALA A 115 16.48 9.57 18.13
N PHE A 116 15.54 8.66 17.87
CA PHE A 116 15.71 7.22 18.11
C PHE A 116 15.46 6.41 16.84
N PRO A 117 15.95 5.14 16.78
CA PRO A 117 15.43 4.17 15.84
C PRO A 117 13.98 3.80 16.20
N PHE A 118 13.25 3.17 15.28
CA PHE A 118 11.80 2.98 15.42
C PHE A 118 11.35 1.69 14.75
N LEU A 119 10.17 1.20 15.14
CA LEU A 119 9.54 0.03 14.55
C LEU A 119 8.23 0.42 13.88
N CYS A 120 8.11 0.11 12.59
CA CYS A 120 6.86 0.15 11.87
C CYS A 120 6.18 -1.22 11.92
N TYR A 121 4.87 -1.27 11.72
CA TYR A 121 4.16 -2.51 11.44
C TYR A 121 3.38 -2.38 10.14
N SER A 122 3.13 -3.52 9.52
CA SER A 122 2.20 -3.63 8.42
C SER A 122 1.03 -4.51 8.86
N ILE A 123 -0.20 -4.06 8.64
CA ILE A 123 -1.34 -4.97 8.64
C ILE A 123 -1.23 -5.72 7.33
N MET A 124 -0.87 -7.01 7.38
CA MET A 124 -1.12 -7.91 6.25
C MET A 124 -2.64 -7.97 6.07
N THR A 125 -3.18 -7.13 5.20
CA THR A 125 -4.59 -7.09 4.87
C THR A 125 -4.93 -8.35 4.07
N SER A 126 -5.25 -9.44 4.78
CA SER A 126 -6.09 -10.58 4.34
C SER A 126 -5.71 -11.39 3.08
N THR A 127 -4.74 -10.99 2.28
CA THR A 127 -4.25 -11.68 1.09
C THR A 127 -2.76 -11.45 0.99
N SER A 128 -1.99 -12.54 0.91
CA SER A 128 -0.58 -12.53 0.56
C SER A 128 -0.46 -13.09 -0.85
N HIS A 129 0.46 -12.52 -1.61
CA HIS A 129 0.68 -12.88 -3.01
C HIS A 129 1.84 -13.87 -3.12
N GLN A 130 1.57 -15.04 -3.72
CA GLN A 130 2.65 -15.89 -4.23
C GLN A 130 2.89 -15.50 -5.68
N TYR A 131 4.05 -14.92 -5.98
CA TYR A 131 4.39 -14.47 -7.33
C TYR A 131 4.95 -15.60 -8.21
N HIS A 132 4.71 -15.48 -9.51
CA HIS A 132 5.12 -16.43 -10.53
C HIS A 132 5.64 -15.67 -11.76
N PHE A 133 6.94 -15.72 -12.01
CA PHE A 133 7.54 -15.16 -13.22
C PHE A 133 7.29 -16.08 -14.43
N ILE A 134 6.66 -15.53 -15.47
CA ILE A 134 6.34 -16.23 -16.71
C ILE A 134 7.23 -15.68 -17.82
N ASN A 135 8.18 -16.51 -18.26
CA ASN A 135 9.13 -16.17 -19.31
C ASN A 135 8.54 -16.40 -20.71
N GLU A 136 7.39 -15.78 -20.99
CA GLU A 136 6.75 -15.72 -22.30
C GLU A 136 6.48 -14.27 -22.68
N ASN A 137 6.85 -13.86 -23.90
CA ASN A 137 6.58 -12.50 -24.35
C ASN A 137 5.11 -12.36 -24.76
N LYS A 138 4.36 -11.51 -24.05
CA LYS A 138 2.95 -11.21 -24.31
C LYS A 138 2.66 -9.71 -24.17
N THR A 139 1.66 -9.22 -24.89
CA THR A 139 1.09 -7.87 -24.62
C THR A 139 0.47 -7.84 -23.22
N TRP A 140 0.29 -6.66 -22.64
CA TRP A 140 -0.21 -6.55 -21.26
C TRP A 140 -1.56 -7.27 -21.08
N THR A 141 -2.49 -7.07 -22.02
CA THR A 141 -3.82 -7.72 -22.00
C THR A 141 -3.73 -9.25 -22.19
N GLU A 142 -2.80 -9.73 -23.01
CA GLU A 142 -2.55 -11.17 -23.16
C GLU A 142 -1.92 -11.79 -21.90
N ALA A 143 -1.01 -11.07 -21.25
CA ALA A 143 -0.40 -11.47 -19.99
C ALA A 143 -1.45 -11.53 -18.86
N GLN A 144 -2.31 -10.52 -18.74
CA GLN A 144 -3.44 -10.51 -17.80
C GLN A 144 -4.36 -11.71 -18.02
N ARG A 145 -4.75 -11.97 -19.27
CA ARG A 145 -5.59 -13.12 -19.60
C ARG A 145 -4.93 -14.43 -19.19
N TYR A 146 -3.65 -14.60 -19.51
CA TYR A 146 -2.89 -15.78 -19.11
C TYR A 146 -2.88 -15.95 -17.59
N CYS A 147 -2.62 -14.87 -16.83
CA CYS A 147 -2.59 -14.93 -15.38
C CYS A 147 -3.97 -15.29 -14.80
N ARG A 148 -5.07 -14.79 -15.37
CA ARG A 148 -6.43 -15.16 -14.92
C ARG A 148 -6.84 -16.59 -15.28
N GLU A 149 -6.27 -17.14 -16.35
CA GLU A 149 -6.51 -18.54 -16.75
C GLU A 149 -5.72 -19.54 -15.91
N ASN A 150 -4.54 -19.16 -15.40
CA ASN A 150 -3.60 -20.09 -14.75
C ASN A 150 -3.31 -19.78 -13.27
N TYR A 151 -3.61 -18.55 -12.81
CA TYR A 151 -3.33 -18.02 -11.47
C TYR A 151 -4.50 -17.11 -11.03
N SER A 152 -4.26 -16.09 -10.19
CA SER A 152 -5.29 -15.10 -9.80
C SER A 152 -5.35 -13.92 -10.79
N ASP A 153 -4.28 -13.15 -10.93
CA ASP A 153 -4.16 -12.03 -11.89
C ASP A 153 -2.67 -11.69 -12.12
N LEU A 154 -2.37 -10.67 -12.92
CA LEU A 154 -1.06 -10.02 -12.95
C LEU A 154 -0.70 -9.49 -11.56
N ALA A 155 0.61 -9.48 -11.26
CA ALA A 155 1.15 -9.09 -9.96
C ALA A 155 0.63 -7.74 -9.47
N THR A 156 -0.05 -7.78 -8.32
CA THR A 156 -0.31 -6.61 -7.47
C THR A 156 0.78 -6.52 -6.41
N VAL A 157 1.24 -5.32 -6.07
CA VAL A 157 2.26 -5.10 -5.05
C VAL A 157 1.77 -4.09 -4.02
N ASP A 158 1.68 -4.51 -2.77
CA ASP A 158 1.12 -3.67 -1.70
C ASP A 158 2.19 -2.88 -0.92
N ASN A 159 3.46 -3.30 -0.99
CA ASN A 159 4.56 -2.70 -0.24
C ASN A 159 5.93 -3.24 -0.71
N MET A 160 7.00 -2.75 -0.09
CA MET A 160 8.37 -3.14 -0.43
C MET A 160 8.71 -4.60 -0.06
N GLU A 161 8.06 -5.22 0.92
CA GLU A 161 8.26 -6.64 1.25
C GLU A 161 7.74 -7.54 0.12
N GLU A 162 6.56 -7.22 -0.40
CA GLU A 162 6.00 -7.87 -1.58
C GLU A 162 6.85 -7.62 -2.82
N MET A 163 7.34 -6.39 -3.03
CA MET A 163 8.27 -6.08 -4.12
C MET A 163 9.52 -6.96 -4.08
N ASN A 164 10.15 -7.11 -2.91
CA ASN A 164 11.32 -7.98 -2.74
C ASN A 164 10.97 -9.45 -3.01
N THR A 165 9.79 -9.90 -2.58
CA THR A 165 9.31 -11.26 -2.83
C THR A 165 9.10 -11.50 -4.32
N LEU A 166 8.49 -10.55 -5.02
CA LEU A 166 8.32 -10.56 -6.47
C LEU A 166 9.67 -10.65 -7.19
N LEU A 167 10.65 -9.83 -6.81
CA LEU A 167 11.99 -9.82 -7.43
C LEU A 167 12.72 -11.16 -7.27
N ASN A 168 12.56 -11.85 -6.12
CA ASN A 168 13.15 -13.17 -5.90
C ASN A 168 12.59 -14.26 -6.83
N THR A 169 11.43 -14.03 -7.47
CA THR A 169 10.84 -14.98 -8.43
C THR A 169 11.42 -14.85 -9.83
N VAL A 170 12.00 -13.69 -10.16
CA VAL A 170 12.67 -13.47 -11.43
C VAL A 170 13.99 -14.23 -11.39
N ASN A 171 14.10 -15.25 -12.24
CA ASN A 171 15.30 -16.08 -12.31
C ASN A 171 16.49 -15.16 -12.64
N GLY A 172 17.57 -15.20 -11.85
CA GLY A 172 18.65 -14.20 -11.87
C GLY A 172 19.40 -14.03 -13.20
N SER A 173 19.03 -14.77 -14.25
CA SER A 173 19.49 -14.58 -15.63
C SER A 173 18.69 -13.54 -16.42
N TYR A 174 17.47 -13.16 -16.01
CA TYR A 174 16.65 -12.18 -16.72
C TYR A 174 16.83 -10.78 -16.13
N SER A 175 17.20 -9.81 -16.97
CA SER A 175 17.46 -8.42 -16.57
C SER A 175 16.60 -7.39 -17.30
N GLY A 176 15.59 -7.85 -18.07
CA GLY A 176 14.68 -6.98 -18.81
C GLY A 176 13.46 -6.56 -17.99
N LEU A 177 12.47 -5.97 -18.66
CA LEU A 177 11.20 -5.54 -18.09
C LEU A 177 10.18 -6.68 -18.03
N ALA A 178 9.38 -6.74 -16.97
CA ALA A 178 8.27 -7.69 -16.86
C ALA A 178 6.96 -6.98 -16.50
N TRP A 179 5.83 -7.39 -17.10
CA TRP A 179 4.53 -6.80 -16.78
C TRP A 179 4.09 -7.09 -15.34
N ILE A 180 3.50 -6.07 -14.72
CA ILE A 180 2.71 -6.17 -13.47
C ILE A 180 1.29 -5.63 -13.69
N GLY A 181 0.42 -5.78 -12.71
CA GLY A 181 -1.03 -5.54 -12.84
C GLY A 181 -1.45 -4.07 -12.84
N LEU A 182 -0.55 -3.12 -12.58
CA LEU A 182 -0.89 -1.70 -12.59
C LEU A 182 -1.00 -1.18 -14.03
N TYR A 183 -2.07 -0.48 -14.33
CA TYR A 183 -2.29 0.17 -15.63
C TYR A 183 -3.03 1.49 -15.47
N ASP A 184 -2.94 2.33 -16.49
CA ASP A 184 -3.63 3.61 -16.57
C ASP A 184 -4.84 3.51 -17.51
N ASP A 185 -6.05 3.57 -16.94
CA ASP A 185 -7.30 3.59 -17.70
C ASP A 185 -7.71 5.04 -17.97
N LEU A 186 -7.43 5.52 -19.19
CA LEU A 186 -7.67 6.90 -19.59
C LEU A 186 -9.16 7.28 -19.58
N ASP A 187 -10.06 6.29 -19.62
CA ASP A 187 -11.51 6.51 -19.61
C ASP A 187 -12.11 6.43 -18.19
N SER A 188 -11.30 6.11 -17.17
CA SER A 188 -11.76 5.87 -15.78
C SER A 188 -12.02 7.14 -14.95
N TRP A 189 -12.38 8.25 -15.58
CA TRP A 189 -12.68 9.53 -14.91
C TRP A 189 -13.90 9.40 -14.00
N ARG A 190 -13.75 9.86 -12.75
CA ARG A 190 -14.79 9.83 -11.73
C ARG A 190 -14.84 11.13 -10.93
N TRP A 191 -16.03 11.45 -10.45
CA TRP A 191 -16.23 12.60 -9.58
C TRP A 191 -15.82 12.28 -8.14
N SER A 192 -15.26 13.29 -7.45
CA SER A 192 -14.87 13.23 -6.05
C SER A 192 -16.05 12.94 -5.12
N LEU A 193 -17.19 13.59 -5.42
CA LEU A 193 -18.45 13.33 -4.74
C LEU A 193 -19.02 12.03 -5.31
N ASP A 194 -18.88 10.93 -4.57
CA ASP A 194 -19.36 9.63 -5.02
C ASP A 194 -20.63 9.23 -4.26
N ASP A 195 -21.75 9.85 -4.64
CA ASP A 195 -23.07 9.58 -4.09
C ASP A 195 -24.07 9.36 -5.23
N ASP A 196 -24.56 8.13 -5.40
CA ASP A 196 -25.51 7.78 -6.46
C ASP A 196 -26.84 8.54 -6.36
N ALA A 197 -27.24 8.96 -5.15
CA ALA A 197 -28.46 9.74 -4.98
C ALA A 197 -28.31 11.19 -5.50
N PHE A 198 -27.07 11.66 -5.66
CA PHE A 198 -26.77 13.01 -6.15
C PHE A 198 -26.86 13.12 -7.67
N TYR A 199 -26.64 12.03 -8.41
CA TYR A 199 -26.60 12.04 -9.88
C TYR A 199 -27.84 11.43 -10.52
N GLN A 200 -28.32 12.07 -11.57
CA GLN A 200 -29.25 11.48 -12.52
C GLN A 200 -28.51 10.75 -13.64
N GLU A 201 -29.23 9.94 -14.41
CA GLU A 201 -28.68 9.22 -15.56
C GLU A 201 -28.03 10.20 -16.55
N GLY A 202 -26.76 9.94 -16.92
CA GLY A 202 -25.97 10.75 -17.85
C GLY A 202 -25.27 11.96 -17.23
N GLU A 203 -25.61 12.38 -16.00
CA GLU A 203 -24.97 13.55 -15.36
C GLU A 203 -23.49 13.32 -15.03
N ARG A 204 -23.11 12.06 -14.79
CA ARG A 204 -21.71 11.68 -14.54
C ARG A 204 -20.84 11.79 -15.79
N ASP A 205 -21.44 11.88 -16.99
CA ASP A 205 -20.74 11.84 -18.29
C ASP A 205 -20.55 13.22 -18.92
N PHE A 206 -21.10 14.29 -18.33
CA PHE A 206 -20.89 15.65 -18.83
C PHE A 206 -19.40 16.02 -18.80
N ARG A 207 -18.86 16.44 -19.94
CA ARG A 207 -17.45 16.81 -20.12
C ARG A 207 -17.34 18.02 -21.04
N GLU A 208 -16.51 18.99 -20.66
CA GLU A 208 -16.17 20.17 -21.48
C GLU A 208 -14.66 20.20 -21.78
N TRP A 209 -14.15 19.07 -22.27
CA TRP A 209 -12.76 18.95 -22.68
C TRP A 209 -12.42 19.85 -23.87
N TYR A 210 -11.25 20.50 -23.83
CA TYR A 210 -10.74 21.29 -24.96
C TYR A 210 -9.38 20.76 -25.41
N HIS A 211 -9.37 19.91 -26.45
CA HIS A 211 -8.16 19.20 -26.91
C HIS A 211 -7.47 18.39 -25.79
N GLN A 212 -8.27 17.80 -24.91
CA GLN A 212 -7.91 17.09 -23.69
C GLN A 212 -8.86 15.87 -23.51
N PRO A 213 -8.60 14.95 -22.57
CA PRO A 213 -7.37 14.81 -21.79
C PRO A 213 -6.21 14.25 -22.64
N ASP A 214 -5.00 14.76 -22.42
CA ASP A 214 -3.81 14.38 -23.19
C ASP A 214 -2.76 13.61 -22.35
N ASN A 215 -2.98 13.54 -21.03
CA ASN A 215 -2.16 12.84 -20.06
C ASN A 215 -0.67 13.17 -20.18
N TYR A 216 -0.30 14.44 -20.26
CA TYR A 216 1.09 14.85 -20.47
C TYR A 216 2.04 14.24 -19.41
N ASN A 217 3.14 13.64 -19.86
CA ASN A 217 4.08 12.88 -19.05
C ASN A 217 3.44 11.76 -18.18
N GLY A 218 2.20 11.33 -18.43
CA GLY A 218 1.57 10.22 -17.70
C GLY A 218 1.16 10.57 -16.27
N GLN A 219 1.11 11.86 -15.93
CA GLN A 219 0.94 12.35 -14.55
C GLN A 219 -0.32 13.20 -14.37
N GLU A 220 -1.09 13.43 -15.42
CA GLU A 220 -2.25 14.33 -15.41
C GLU A 220 -3.54 13.59 -15.02
N LEU A 221 -3.66 13.29 -13.73
CA LEU A 221 -4.75 12.48 -13.19
C LEU A 221 -5.90 13.31 -12.58
N CYS A 222 -5.78 14.64 -12.55
CA CYS A 222 -6.75 15.55 -11.92
C CYS A 222 -7.19 16.66 -12.87
N VAL A 223 -8.42 17.15 -12.75
CA VAL A 223 -8.97 18.08 -13.74
C VAL A 223 -9.08 19.49 -13.19
N SER A 224 -8.58 20.44 -13.97
CA SER A 224 -8.80 21.85 -13.77
C SER A 224 -9.65 22.46 -14.90
N MET A 225 -10.38 23.51 -14.57
CA MET A 225 -11.21 24.27 -15.49
C MET A 225 -10.69 25.70 -15.60
N ASN A 226 -10.65 26.24 -16.81
CA ASN A 226 -10.26 27.64 -17.02
C ASN A 226 -11.46 28.60 -16.95
N ASN A 227 -11.22 29.89 -17.14
CA ASN A 227 -12.25 30.94 -17.07
C ASN A 227 -13.24 30.95 -18.26
N ARG A 228 -13.07 30.06 -19.25
CA ARG A 228 -14.00 29.84 -20.36
C ARG A 228 -14.86 28.60 -20.16
N GLY A 229 -14.60 27.81 -19.11
CA GLY A 229 -15.28 26.54 -18.87
C GLY A 229 -14.60 25.34 -19.52
N GLU A 230 -13.45 25.53 -20.17
CA GLU A 230 -12.69 24.47 -20.83
C GLU A 230 -11.91 23.65 -19.78
N TRP A 231 -11.93 22.32 -19.91
CA TRP A 231 -11.33 21.39 -18.96
C TRP A 231 -9.99 20.86 -19.46
N PHE A 232 -9.04 20.74 -18.53
CA PHE A 232 -7.70 20.25 -18.74
C PHE A 232 -7.36 19.27 -17.63
N ASP A 233 -6.92 18.07 -17.98
CA ASP A 233 -6.19 17.24 -17.02
C ASP A 233 -4.85 17.90 -16.71
N GLN A 234 -4.42 17.74 -15.47
CA GLN A 234 -3.24 18.37 -14.91
C GLN A 234 -2.65 17.46 -13.82
N PRO A 235 -1.34 17.59 -13.53
CA PRO A 235 -0.74 16.91 -12.39
C PRO A 235 -1.42 17.32 -11.10
N CYS A 236 -1.94 16.35 -10.35
CA CYS A 236 -2.66 16.57 -9.08
C CYS A 236 -1.84 17.35 -8.03
N VAL A 237 -0.51 17.38 -8.19
CA VAL A 237 0.46 18.06 -7.32
C VAL A 237 0.55 19.56 -7.57
N TYR A 238 0.03 20.08 -8.69
CA TYR A 238 -0.02 21.51 -8.93
C TYR A 238 -0.90 22.22 -7.90
N ARG A 239 -0.50 23.44 -7.53
CA ARG A 239 -1.24 24.24 -6.56
C ARG A 239 -2.11 25.25 -7.31
N GLN A 240 -3.43 25.11 -7.20
CA GLN A 240 -4.40 25.96 -7.88
C GLN A 240 -5.52 26.36 -6.92
N SER A 241 -6.20 27.47 -7.22
CA SER A 241 -7.52 27.74 -6.62
C SER A 241 -8.50 26.63 -6.97
N PHE A 242 -9.63 26.55 -6.28
CA PHE A 242 -10.55 25.43 -6.46
C PHE A 242 -11.99 25.82 -6.14
N VAL A 243 -12.93 25.02 -6.65
CA VAL A 243 -14.37 25.23 -6.45
C VAL A 243 -14.92 24.11 -5.58
N CYS A 244 -15.56 24.47 -4.47
CA CYS A 244 -16.31 23.53 -3.65
C CYS A 244 -17.79 23.57 -4.03
N TYR A 245 -18.47 22.43 -3.90
CA TYR A 245 -19.92 22.33 -3.93
C TYR A 245 -20.48 22.28 -2.50
N ASN A 246 -21.60 22.98 -2.28
CA ASN A 246 -22.33 22.98 -1.02
C ASN A 246 -23.79 22.57 -1.28
N ASP A 247 -24.14 21.36 -0.84
CA ASP A 247 -25.46 20.77 -1.01
C ASP A 247 -26.55 21.50 -0.20
N THR A 248 -26.18 22.11 0.95
CA THR A 248 -27.14 22.79 1.85
C THR A 248 -27.98 23.86 1.15
N ASN A 249 -27.37 24.57 0.20
CA ASN A 249 -28.01 25.62 -0.57
C ASN A 249 -27.88 25.41 -2.08
N ASN A 250 -27.38 24.25 -2.51
CA ASN A 250 -27.07 23.92 -3.90
C ASN A 250 -26.25 25.03 -4.59
N THR A 251 -25.16 25.47 -3.96
CA THR A 251 -24.28 26.52 -4.50
C THR A 251 -22.84 26.06 -4.62
N TYR A 252 -22.10 26.77 -5.47
CA TYR A 252 -20.67 26.61 -5.66
C TYR A 252 -19.93 27.74 -4.93
N VAL A 253 -18.77 27.43 -4.37
CA VAL A 253 -17.95 28.38 -3.61
C VAL A 253 -16.53 28.38 -4.16
N TRP A 254 -16.05 29.53 -4.60
CA TRP A 254 -14.69 29.70 -5.10
C TRP A 254 -13.72 29.94 -3.95
N ILE A 255 -12.67 29.12 -3.87
CA ILE A 255 -11.61 29.23 -2.87
C ILE A 255 -10.31 29.67 -3.57
N TYR A 256 -9.85 30.88 -3.25
CA TYR A 256 -8.67 31.48 -3.89
C TYR A 256 -7.33 30.91 -3.41
N ASN A 257 -7.32 30.20 -2.30
CA ASN A 257 -6.10 29.59 -1.76
C ASN A 257 -5.59 28.48 -2.69
N ALA A 258 -4.34 28.59 -3.13
CA ALA A 258 -3.74 27.59 -3.99
C ALA A 258 -3.39 26.32 -3.21
N MET A 259 -4.03 25.21 -3.56
CA MET A 259 -3.88 23.89 -2.93
C MET A 259 -3.66 22.81 -3.98
N THR A 260 -3.02 21.71 -3.60
CA THR A 260 -3.03 20.49 -4.44
C THR A 260 -4.45 19.95 -4.56
N TRP A 261 -4.74 19.13 -5.57
CA TRP A 261 -6.10 18.60 -5.74
C TRP A 261 -6.58 17.85 -4.47
N LYS A 262 -5.70 17.06 -3.84
CA LYS A 262 -6.02 16.31 -2.63
C LYS A 262 -6.23 17.21 -1.41
N GLU A 263 -5.43 18.26 -1.25
CA GLU A 263 -5.59 19.28 -0.21
C GLU A 263 -6.94 20.00 -0.40
N ALA A 264 -7.28 20.40 -1.63
CA ALA A 264 -8.52 21.07 -1.99
C ALA A 264 -9.76 20.19 -1.71
N GLN A 265 -9.72 18.90 -2.10
CA GLN A 265 -10.75 17.91 -1.74
C GLN A 265 -10.97 17.85 -0.24
N SER A 266 -9.88 17.72 0.52
CA SER A 266 -9.95 17.62 1.98
C SER A 266 -10.53 18.90 2.60
N PHE A 267 -10.17 20.07 2.06
CA PHE A 267 -10.73 21.34 2.47
C PHE A 267 -12.24 21.41 2.20
N CYS A 268 -12.69 21.07 0.98
CA CYS A 268 -14.10 21.13 0.63
C CYS A 268 -14.92 20.17 1.48
N ARG A 269 -14.46 18.93 1.73
CA ARG A 269 -15.17 17.97 2.60
C ARG A 269 -15.22 18.40 4.07
N ALA A 270 -14.28 19.22 4.52
CA ALA A 270 -14.26 19.73 5.89
C ALA A 270 -15.15 20.96 6.11
N ASN A 271 -15.37 21.78 5.07
CA ASN A 271 -16.05 23.07 5.18
C ASN A 271 -17.35 23.18 4.35
N HIS A 272 -17.55 22.27 3.40
CA HIS A 272 -18.65 22.20 2.44
C HIS A 272 -19.02 20.71 2.21
N THR A 273 -19.51 20.33 1.03
CA THR A 273 -19.83 18.94 0.68
C THR A 273 -18.60 18.23 0.08
N ASP A 274 -18.11 18.69 -1.07
CA ASP A 274 -16.92 18.16 -1.75
C ASP A 274 -16.41 19.17 -2.80
N LEU A 275 -15.35 18.84 -3.56
CA LEU A 275 -15.02 19.54 -4.79
C LEU A 275 -16.19 19.52 -5.77
N ALA A 276 -16.29 20.58 -6.58
CA ALA A 276 -17.39 20.78 -7.49
C ALA A 276 -17.54 19.64 -8.50
N SER A 277 -18.73 19.04 -8.55
CA SER A 277 -19.18 18.28 -9.71
C SER A 277 -19.87 19.21 -10.69
N VAL A 278 -19.54 19.10 -11.97
CA VAL A 278 -20.17 19.85 -13.05
C VAL A 278 -20.98 18.88 -13.89
N ARG A 279 -22.29 18.85 -13.69
CA ARG A 279 -23.19 17.83 -14.25
C ARG A 279 -23.86 18.27 -15.54
N ASN A 280 -23.86 19.57 -15.83
CA ASN A 280 -24.49 20.16 -16.99
C ASN A 280 -24.01 21.60 -17.23
N GLU A 281 -24.40 22.17 -18.37
CA GLU A 281 -24.10 23.54 -18.77
C GLU A 281 -24.61 24.60 -17.78
N THR A 282 -25.74 24.36 -17.11
CA THR A 282 -26.29 25.35 -16.16
C THR A 282 -25.37 25.51 -14.95
N GLU A 283 -24.85 24.40 -14.43
CA GLU A 283 -23.87 24.40 -13.33
C GLU A 283 -22.54 25.01 -13.76
N LEU A 284 -22.08 24.70 -14.97
CA LEU A 284 -20.89 25.33 -15.55
C LEU A 284 -21.02 26.85 -15.54
N GLN A 285 -22.13 27.38 -16.05
CA GLN A 285 -22.39 28.82 -16.09
C GLN A 285 -22.52 29.43 -14.68
N GLN A 286 -23.06 28.71 -13.69
CA GLN A 286 -23.06 29.18 -12.31
C GLN A 286 -21.64 29.37 -11.78
N ILE A 287 -20.74 28.41 -12.04
CA ILE A 287 -19.34 28.50 -11.63
C ILE A 287 -18.63 29.66 -12.35
N LEU A 288 -18.84 29.80 -13.67
CA LEU A 288 -18.23 30.86 -14.48
C LEU A 288 -18.70 32.27 -14.11
N ASN A 289 -19.96 32.43 -13.72
CA ASN A 289 -20.47 33.74 -13.30
C ASN A 289 -19.78 34.26 -12.03
N MET A 290 -19.35 33.37 -11.14
CA MET A 290 -18.56 33.74 -9.96
C MET A 290 -17.08 33.95 -10.27
N SER A 291 -16.57 33.37 -11.36
CA SER A 291 -15.16 33.39 -11.75
C SER A 291 -14.73 34.67 -12.48
N SER A 292 -15.65 35.63 -12.66
CA SER A 292 -15.43 36.90 -13.38
C SER A 292 -14.33 37.80 -12.77
N TYR A 293 -13.67 37.37 -11.69
CA TYR A 293 -12.58 38.05 -11.00
C TYR A 293 -11.23 37.28 -11.00
N GLY A 294 -11.15 36.06 -11.56
CA GLY A 294 -9.96 35.20 -11.49
C GLY A 294 -9.32 34.91 -12.86
N TYR A 295 -7.99 35.10 -12.96
CA TYR A 295 -7.23 34.86 -14.20
C TYR A 295 -6.63 33.44 -14.32
N GLY A 296 -6.88 32.54 -13.36
CA GLY A 296 -6.23 31.23 -13.30
C GLY A 296 -7.19 30.04 -13.41
N ASN A 297 -6.63 28.88 -13.74
CA ASN A 297 -7.33 27.60 -13.72
C ASN A 297 -7.74 27.22 -12.29
N VAL A 298 -8.83 26.46 -12.17
CA VAL A 298 -9.36 25.99 -10.89
C VAL A 298 -9.55 24.50 -10.86
N TRP A 299 -9.26 23.86 -9.73
CA TRP A 299 -9.63 22.46 -9.52
C TRP A 299 -11.15 22.29 -9.46
N ILE A 300 -11.62 21.27 -10.19
CA ILE A 300 -12.95 20.68 -10.05
C ILE A 300 -12.81 19.24 -9.57
N GLY A 301 -13.92 18.61 -9.19
CA GLY A 301 -13.94 17.31 -8.55
C GLY A 301 -13.66 16.12 -9.46
N LEU A 302 -13.39 16.31 -10.74
CA LEU A 302 -13.11 15.21 -11.67
C LEU A 302 -11.65 14.77 -11.54
N TYR A 303 -11.44 13.47 -11.39
CA TYR A 303 -10.12 12.85 -11.27
C TYR A 303 -10.14 11.39 -11.75
N ARG A 304 -8.98 10.80 -11.95
CA ARG A 304 -8.79 9.35 -12.15
C ARG A 304 -7.61 8.87 -11.32
N ASN A 305 -7.47 7.56 -11.19
CA ASN A 305 -6.27 6.94 -10.63
C ASN A 305 -5.82 5.82 -11.56
N ARG A 306 -4.54 5.47 -11.52
CA ARG A 306 -4.07 4.18 -12.03
C ARG A 306 -4.73 3.05 -11.25
N LEU A 307 -5.04 1.95 -11.94
CA LEU A 307 -5.83 0.84 -11.44
C LEU A 307 -4.99 -0.44 -11.45
N TRP A 308 -5.21 -1.28 -10.44
CA TRP A 308 -4.70 -2.65 -10.47
C TRP A 308 -5.69 -3.56 -11.20
N SER A 309 -5.17 -4.46 -12.02
CA SER A 309 -5.96 -5.38 -12.83
C SER A 309 -6.90 -6.25 -12.00
N ASP A 310 -6.50 -6.59 -10.78
CA ASP A 310 -7.28 -7.36 -9.82
C ASP A 310 -8.28 -6.54 -8.99
N GLN A 311 -8.40 -5.24 -9.27
CA GLN A 311 -9.25 -4.28 -8.55
C GLN A 311 -8.84 -4.03 -7.10
N SER A 312 -7.61 -4.39 -6.72
CA SER A 312 -7.05 -4.02 -5.41
C SER A 312 -6.90 -2.50 -5.28
N ASN A 313 -6.85 -2.05 -4.03
CA ASN A 313 -6.78 -0.63 -3.67
C ASN A 313 -5.37 -0.21 -3.23
N SER A 314 -4.34 -0.98 -3.60
CA SER A 314 -2.96 -0.64 -3.25
C SER A 314 -2.58 0.74 -3.79
N THR A 315 -2.03 1.55 -2.90
CA THR A 315 -1.49 2.88 -3.23
C THR A 315 0.04 2.85 -3.33
N PHE A 316 0.66 1.68 -3.19
CA PHE A 316 2.11 1.55 -3.27
C PHE A 316 2.57 1.82 -4.70
N THR A 317 3.63 2.61 -4.83
CA THR A 317 4.27 2.88 -6.11
C THR A 317 5.78 2.83 -5.98
N PHE A 318 6.45 2.36 -7.04
CA PHE A 318 7.91 2.28 -7.06
C PHE A 318 8.49 2.68 -8.41
N TRP A 319 7.99 3.78 -8.97
CA TRP A 319 8.42 4.36 -10.24
C TRP A 319 9.94 4.62 -10.30
N SER A 320 10.49 4.52 -11.51
CA SER A 320 11.87 4.86 -11.79
C SER A 320 12.11 6.36 -11.57
N PRO A 321 13.10 6.76 -10.76
CA PRO A 321 13.43 8.16 -10.58
C PRO A 321 14.15 8.71 -11.82
N GLU A 322 14.26 10.04 -11.89
CA GLU A 322 15.09 10.71 -12.89
C GLU A 322 16.56 10.26 -12.77
N ILE A 323 17.16 9.87 -13.89
CA ILE A 323 18.58 9.50 -13.99
C ILE A 323 19.23 10.23 -15.17
N PRO A 324 20.56 10.40 -15.20
CA PRO A 324 21.22 11.11 -16.30
C PRO A 324 20.85 10.53 -17.68
N GLY A 325 20.17 11.34 -18.49
CA GLY A 325 19.73 10.98 -19.84
C GLY A 325 18.37 10.28 -19.95
N HIS A 326 17.65 10.05 -18.84
CA HIS A 326 16.30 9.48 -18.86
C HIS A 326 15.38 10.24 -17.89
N PRO A 327 14.16 10.61 -18.30
CA PRO A 327 13.19 11.28 -17.42
C PRO A 327 12.74 10.36 -16.28
N PRO A 328 12.12 10.92 -15.23
CA PRO A 328 11.39 10.11 -14.27
C PRO A 328 10.17 9.45 -14.91
N GLU A 329 9.81 8.28 -14.41
CA GLU A 329 8.61 7.54 -14.80
C GLU A 329 7.43 7.90 -13.87
N PRO A 330 6.17 7.77 -14.33
CA PRO A 330 5.78 7.58 -15.72
C PRO A 330 6.17 8.78 -16.59
N ASP A 331 6.54 8.52 -17.85
CA ASP A 331 6.96 9.54 -18.81
C ASP A 331 6.03 9.63 -20.04
N ASN A 332 5.10 8.68 -20.19
CA ASN A 332 4.14 8.60 -21.29
C ASN A 332 4.78 8.74 -22.69
N GLY A 333 5.99 8.20 -22.86
CA GLY A 333 6.67 8.03 -24.14
C GLY A 333 7.29 9.29 -24.69
N VAL A 334 7.51 10.32 -23.87
CA VAL A 334 8.01 11.64 -24.29
C VAL A 334 9.35 11.55 -25.01
N TYR A 335 10.22 10.63 -24.59
CA TYR A 335 11.56 10.43 -25.18
C TYR A 335 11.66 9.17 -26.04
N SER A 336 10.55 8.44 -26.21
CA SER A 336 10.47 7.22 -26.99
C SER A 336 9.95 7.54 -28.40
N THR A 337 10.78 7.33 -29.41
CA THR A 337 10.45 7.71 -30.80
C THR A 337 9.20 6.96 -31.28
N GLY A 338 8.12 7.70 -31.57
CA GLY A 338 6.84 7.16 -32.02
C GLY A 338 5.94 6.59 -30.91
N GLN A 339 6.28 6.82 -29.64
CA GLN A 339 5.51 6.35 -28.47
C GLN A 339 4.87 7.47 -27.65
N TYR A 340 5.01 8.74 -28.09
CA TYR A 340 4.44 9.90 -27.42
C TYR A 340 2.95 9.69 -27.12
N GLN A 341 2.56 9.82 -25.85
CA GLN A 341 1.20 9.62 -25.33
C GLN A 341 0.62 8.21 -25.46
N ASN A 342 1.45 7.17 -25.61
CA ASN A 342 0.99 5.79 -25.84
C ASN A 342 1.51 4.78 -24.81
N GLN A 343 2.01 5.23 -23.65
CA GLN A 343 2.53 4.36 -22.59
C GLN A 343 1.61 4.40 -21.37
N HIS A 344 0.95 3.28 -21.08
CA HIS A 344 -0.14 3.21 -20.09
C HIS A 344 -0.11 1.95 -19.23
N CYS A 345 0.74 0.97 -19.55
CA CYS A 345 0.81 -0.30 -18.85
C CYS A 345 2.12 -0.39 -18.06
N THR A 346 2.08 -0.88 -16.82
CA THR A 346 3.25 -0.81 -15.95
C THR A 346 4.12 -2.06 -16.06
N ALA A 347 5.41 -1.87 -16.30
CA ALA A 347 6.40 -2.93 -16.22
C ALA A 347 7.38 -2.67 -15.07
N VAL A 348 7.99 -3.73 -14.55
CA VAL A 348 9.00 -3.71 -13.50
C VAL A 348 10.35 -4.18 -14.03
N ASP A 349 11.42 -3.47 -13.67
CA ASP A 349 12.79 -3.86 -13.99
C ASP A 349 13.41 -4.80 -12.94
N HIS A 350 14.63 -5.28 -13.19
CA HIS A 350 15.36 -6.18 -12.29
C HIS A 350 15.73 -5.57 -10.92
N SER A 351 15.61 -4.26 -10.76
CA SER A 351 15.83 -3.54 -9.49
C SER A 351 14.52 -3.25 -8.73
N GLY A 352 13.37 -3.60 -9.34
CA GLY A 352 12.03 -3.34 -8.82
C GLY A 352 11.42 -2.03 -9.31
N ARG A 353 12.14 -1.21 -10.08
CA ARG A 353 11.66 0.10 -10.53
C ARG A 353 10.63 -0.04 -11.64
N TRP A 354 9.62 0.82 -11.61
CA TRP A 354 8.51 0.78 -12.57
C TRP A 354 8.69 1.78 -13.70
N THR A 355 8.31 1.36 -14.90
CA THR A 355 8.17 2.19 -16.10
C THR A 355 6.74 2.09 -16.62
N ASP A 356 6.23 3.13 -17.29
CA ASP A 356 5.00 3.00 -18.07
C ASP A 356 5.33 2.73 -19.53
N GLU A 357 4.78 1.64 -20.05
CA GLU A 357 5.15 1.09 -21.34
C GLU A 357 3.93 0.98 -22.23
N ASN A 358 4.18 0.85 -23.53
CA ASN A 358 3.10 0.67 -24.48
C ASN A 358 2.49 -0.70 -24.24
N CYS A 359 1.18 -0.73 -23.97
CA CYS A 359 0.43 -1.94 -23.64
C CYS A 359 0.51 -3.02 -24.75
N PHE A 360 0.83 -2.63 -25.98
CA PHE A 360 1.01 -3.52 -27.13
C PHE A 360 2.43 -4.06 -27.29
N THR A 361 3.38 -3.63 -26.46
CA THR A 361 4.72 -4.22 -26.41
C THR A 361 4.64 -5.62 -25.79
N SER A 362 5.50 -6.54 -26.22
CA SER A 362 5.55 -7.89 -25.67
C SER A 362 6.69 -8.06 -24.67
N PHE A 363 6.35 -8.30 -23.40
CA PHE A 363 7.30 -8.60 -22.34
C PHE A 363 6.95 -9.92 -21.64
N PRO A 364 7.92 -10.55 -20.95
CA PRO A 364 7.63 -11.45 -19.84
C PRO A 364 6.75 -10.78 -18.80
N PHE A 365 6.16 -11.56 -17.91
CA PHE A 365 5.18 -11.01 -16.97
C PHE A 365 5.15 -11.80 -15.68
N ILE A 366 4.62 -11.17 -14.64
CA ILE A 366 4.55 -11.76 -13.31
C ILE A 366 3.08 -11.91 -12.95
N CYS A 367 2.65 -13.15 -12.70
CA CYS A 367 1.34 -13.43 -12.13
C CYS A 367 1.44 -13.56 -10.60
N TYR A 368 0.32 -13.48 -9.91
CA TYR A 368 0.24 -13.89 -8.52
C TYR A 368 -0.88 -14.90 -8.26
N THR A 369 -0.72 -15.68 -7.19
CA THR A 369 -1.80 -16.45 -6.57
C THR A 369 -2.11 -15.84 -5.20
N ALA A 370 -3.34 -15.37 -4.99
CA ALA A 370 -3.76 -14.87 -3.69
C ALA A 370 -3.96 -16.03 -2.72
N PHE A 371 -3.44 -15.90 -1.51
CA PHE A 371 -3.73 -16.80 -0.40
C PHE A 371 -3.85 -16.01 0.90
N THR A 372 -4.65 -16.49 1.84
CA THR A 372 -4.79 -15.83 3.16
C THR A 372 -3.88 -16.55 4.17
N PRO A 373 -2.76 -15.96 4.62
CA PRO A 373 -1.90 -16.59 5.60
C PRO A 373 -2.65 -16.77 6.93
N GLY A 374 -2.80 -18.00 7.40
CA GLY A 374 -3.36 -18.28 8.74
C GLY A 374 -4.73 -18.96 8.80
N VAL A 375 -5.37 -19.30 7.68
CA VAL A 375 -6.49 -20.26 7.71
C VAL A 375 -5.93 -21.69 7.76
N VAL A 376 -5.42 -22.08 8.92
CA VAL A 376 -5.20 -23.51 9.22
C VAL A 376 -6.54 -24.08 9.65
N THR A 377 -7.26 -24.72 8.74
CA THR A 377 -8.47 -25.47 9.09
C THR A 377 -8.04 -26.75 9.83
N GLY A 378 -8.12 -26.73 11.15
CA GLY A 378 -7.91 -27.92 11.97
C GLY A 378 -9.07 -28.90 11.81
N LEU A 379 -8.85 -30.01 11.10
CA LEU A 379 -9.85 -31.06 10.90
C LEU A 379 -9.60 -32.23 11.87
N GLN A 380 -10.55 -32.48 12.77
CA GLN A 380 -10.54 -33.69 13.59
C GLN A 380 -11.38 -34.78 12.92
N MET A 381 -10.78 -35.94 12.67
CA MET A 381 -11.46 -37.06 12.02
C MET A 381 -11.22 -38.38 12.74
N LYS A 382 -12.20 -39.27 12.64
CA LYS A 382 -12.14 -40.64 13.15
C LYS A 382 -12.11 -41.60 11.97
N VAL A 383 -11.02 -42.33 11.82
CA VAL A 383 -10.82 -43.30 10.74
C VAL A 383 -10.89 -44.73 11.26
N LYS A 384 -11.38 -45.65 10.45
CA LYS A 384 -11.45 -47.10 10.77
C LYS A 384 -10.76 -47.89 9.68
N ALA A 385 -9.65 -48.53 10.02
CA ALA A 385 -8.98 -49.46 9.12
C ALA A 385 -9.77 -50.78 9.03
N LYS A 386 -9.86 -51.36 7.83
CA LYS A 386 -10.49 -52.69 7.59
C LYS A 386 -9.55 -53.86 7.84
N GLY A 387 -8.26 -53.60 8.07
CA GLY A 387 -7.23 -54.59 8.34
C GLY A 387 -6.21 -54.08 9.37
N SER A 388 -5.30 -54.96 9.78
CA SER A 388 -4.21 -54.60 10.70
C SER A 388 -3.17 -53.79 9.93
N LEU A 389 -3.11 -52.48 10.19
CA LEU A 389 -2.14 -51.55 9.61
C LEU A 389 -1.27 -50.96 10.72
N LEU A 390 -0.01 -50.68 10.37
CA LEU A 390 0.87 -49.89 11.20
C LEU A 390 0.37 -48.44 11.25
N TYR A 391 0.71 -47.74 12.33
CA TYR A 391 0.31 -46.36 12.52
C TYR A 391 0.81 -45.44 11.40
N SER A 392 2.05 -45.63 10.95
CA SER A 392 2.65 -44.89 9.83
C SER A 392 1.92 -45.12 8.50
N GLU A 393 1.38 -46.32 8.30
CA GLU A 393 0.58 -46.64 7.11
C GLU A 393 -0.78 -45.94 7.16
N ILE A 394 -1.43 -45.91 8.33
CA ILE A 394 -2.69 -45.20 8.54
C ILE A 394 -2.50 -43.70 8.30
N GLU A 395 -1.46 -43.10 8.89
CA GLU A 395 -1.13 -41.68 8.71
C GLU A 395 -0.91 -41.35 7.23
N ARG A 396 -0.06 -42.11 6.53
CA ARG A 396 0.23 -41.90 5.11
C ARG A 396 -1.03 -42.01 4.24
N ILE A 397 -1.86 -43.03 4.45
CA ILE A 397 -3.08 -43.24 3.67
C ILE A 397 -4.07 -42.09 3.91
N VAL A 398 -4.28 -41.71 5.17
CA VAL A 398 -5.21 -40.62 5.51
C VAL A 398 -4.77 -39.29 4.90
N LEU A 399 -3.48 -38.95 4.97
CA LEU A 399 -2.94 -37.73 4.36
C LEU A 399 -3.11 -37.73 2.84
N MET A 400 -2.81 -38.86 2.17
CA MET A 400 -2.99 -38.99 0.71
C MET A 400 -4.45 -38.82 0.28
N GLU A 401 -5.38 -39.51 0.96
CA GLU A 401 -6.82 -39.46 0.66
C GLU A 401 -7.39 -38.06 0.91
N LEU A 402 -7.02 -37.42 2.02
CA LEU A 402 -7.41 -36.03 2.31
C LEU A 402 -6.96 -35.06 1.22
N GLN A 403 -5.74 -35.24 0.75
CA GLN A 403 -5.18 -34.36 -0.28
C GLN A 403 -5.91 -34.56 -1.61
N GLN A 404 -6.18 -35.80 -2.02
CA GLN A 404 -6.97 -36.09 -3.21
C GLN A 404 -8.41 -35.55 -3.11
N GLU A 405 -9.07 -35.78 -1.99
CA GLU A 405 -10.46 -35.38 -1.79
C GLU A 405 -10.62 -33.85 -1.70
N SER A 406 -9.65 -33.16 -1.09
CA SER A 406 -9.63 -31.70 -1.04
C SER A 406 -9.49 -31.11 -2.45
N VAL A 407 -8.63 -31.68 -3.29
CA VAL A 407 -8.52 -31.30 -4.71
C VAL A 407 -9.83 -31.59 -5.45
N ARG A 408 -10.46 -32.74 -5.20
CA ARG A 408 -11.77 -33.10 -5.80
C ARG A 408 -12.87 -32.11 -5.43
N LEU A 409 -12.83 -31.56 -4.21
CA LEU A 409 -13.79 -30.59 -3.69
C LEU A 409 -13.47 -29.14 -4.11
N GLY A 410 -12.44 -28.92 -4.94
CA GLY A 410 -12.11 -27.62 -5.52
C GLY A 410 -11.10 -26.79 -4.72
N LEU A 411 -10.41 -27.37 -3.71
CA LEU A 411 -9.23 -26.71 -3.16
C LEU A 411 -8.07 -26.80 -4.16
N SER A 412 -7.29 -25.71 -4.29
CA SER A 412 -6.11 -25.70 -5.15
C SER A 412 -5.12 -26.79 -4.71
N SER A 413 -4.24 -27.27 -5.59
CA SER A 413 -3.22 -28.27 -5.22
C SER A 413 -2.11 -27.72 -4.30
N ASN A 414 -2.13 -26.43 -3.97
CA ASN A 414 -1.09 -25.71 -3.25
C ASN A 414 -1.38 -25.62 -1.73
N PHE A 415 -1.60 -26.77 -1.09
CA PHE A 415 -1.68 -26.85 0.37
C PHE A 415 -0.84 -28.03 0.87
N SER A 416 -0.41 -27.93 2.13
CA SER A 416 0.22 -29.03 2.84
C SER A 416 -0.72 -29.55 3.92
N VAL A 417 -0.83 -30.87 4.05
CA VAL A 417 -1.57 -31.52 5.13
C VAL A 417 -0.56 -32.17 6.05
N ASN A 418 -0.60 -31.82 7.33
CA ASN A 418 0.27 -32.40 8.35
C ASN A 418 -0.58 -32.99 9.48
N ALA A 419 -0.24 -34.19 9.93
CA ALA A 419 -0.87 -34.79 11.09
C ALA A 419 -0.25 -34.21 12.38
N ILE A 420 -1.04 -33.46 13.16
CA ILE A 420 -0.57 -32.85 14.41
C ILE A 420 -0.64 -33.84 15.58
N LYS A 421 -1.71 -34.64 15.63
CA LYS A 421 -1.94 -35.60 16.72
C LYS A 421 -2.84 -36.74 16.24
N ILE A 422 -2.37 -37.97 16.34
CA ILE A 422 -3.18 -39.18 16.10
C ILE A 422 -3.19 -40.00 17.39
N ARG A 423 -4.34 -40.60 17.73
CA ARG A 423 -4.50 -41.44 18.92
C ARG A 423 -5.32 -42.67 18.55
N LYS A 424 -4.86 -43.86 18.95
CA LYS A 424 -5.67 -45.09 18.86
C LYS A 424 -6.79 -45.03 19.92
N ILE A 425 -8.05 -45.07 19.47
CA ILE A 425 -9.23 -44.89 20.33
C ILE A 425 -9.86 -46.24 20.74
N SER A 426 -9.61 -47.31 19.98
CA SER A 426 -10.15 -48.65 20.24
C SER A 426 -9.23 -49.74 19.66
N PRO A 427 -9.14 -50.93 20.29
CA PRO A 427 -8.41 -52.09 19.78
C PRO A 427 -8.74 -52.45 18.34
#